data_AF-A0A348SD51-F1
#
_entry.id   AF-A0A348SD51-F1
#
_cell.length_a   1.000
_cell.length_b   1.000
_cell.length_c   1.000
_cell.angle_alpha   90.00
_cell.angle_beta   90.00
_cell.angle_gamma   90.00
#
_symmetry.space_group_name_H-M   'P 1'
#
loop_
_entity.id
_entity.type
_entity.pdbx_description
1 polymer ?
#
loop_
_entity_poly.entity_id
_entity_poly.type
_entity_poly.pdbx_seq_one_letter_code
_entity_poly.pdbx_strand_id
1 'polypeptide(L)'
;ASQKIADQLTQLEEQLATAEAALEDALLRIPNPPDEDIPVGGAEANRSIRTWAPTGHPGIPADGSAPATAPAPEHDAVAERLGIFDLERGAKVAGAAFPAYRADGAALIRALINLFLDTHVRENGFTEIWPPILVNEASARGTGQIPDKEDQMYVVGRDGFYLAPTAEVPVTNLHRDEILEGAQLPIRYAAYTPCFRREAGAAGRETRGILRLHQFDKVEMVSFERPEDSRAALEWLTERAEILLQRLELPYRVLLMATGDMGFVQMRKYDLEVWAAGS
;
A
#
# COMPACT_ATOMS: atom_id res chain seq x y z
N ALA A 1 -46.95 33.91 -14.27
CA ALA A 1 -47.01 32.45 -14.11
C ALA A 1 -45.75 31.78 -14.66
N SER A 2 -45.43 31.95 -15.95
CA SER A 2 -44.24 31.35 -16.58
C SER A 2 -42.91 31.72 -15.91
N GLN A 3 -42.69 33.00 -15.58
CA GLN A 3 -41.46 33.43 -14.90
C GLN A 3 -41.29 32.79 -13.52
N LYS A 4 -42.38 32.74 -12.73
CA LYS A 4 -42.36 32.12 -11.39
C LYS A 4 -42.03 30.63 -11.44
N ILE A 5 -42.51 29.92 -12.46
CA ILE A 5 -42.18 28.49 -12.67
C ILE A 5 -40.71 28.35 -13.06
N ALA A 6 -40.19 29.21 -13.93
CA ALA A 6 -38.78 29.22 -14.31
C ALA A 6 -37.87 29.48 -13.09
N ASP A 7 -38.18 30.49 -12.27
CA ASP A 7 -37.42 30.81 -11.06
C ASP A 7 -37.45 29.65 -10.05
N GLN A 8 -38.60 28.98 -9.90
CA GLN A 8 -38.74 27.79 -9.05
C GLN A 8 -37.93 26.60 -9.58
N LEU A 9 -37.86 26.42 -10.91
CA LEU A 9 -37.06 25.37 -11.52
C LEU A 9 -35.57 25.60 -11.25
N THR A 10 -35.06 26.81 -11.51
CA THR A 10 -33.66 27.15 -11.20
C THR A 10 -33.33 26.91 -9.73
N GLN A 11 -34.22 27.33 -8.81
CA GLN A 11 -34.02 27.09 -7.38
C GLN A 11 -33.98 25.60 -7.03
N LEU A 12 -34.84 24.79 -7.64
CA LEU A 12 -34.86 23.34 -7.40
C LEU A 12 -33.62 22.64 -8.01
N GLU A 13 -33.13 23.09 -9.16
CA GLU A 13 -31.89 22.61 -9.77
C GLU A 13 -30.68 22.89 -8.88
N GLU A 14 -30.57 24.10 -8.32
CA GLU A 14 -29.51 24.46 -7.37
C GLU A 14 -29.60 23.64 -6.07
N GLN A 15 -30.81 23.43 -5.55
CA GLN A 15 -31.04 22.59 -4.38
C GLN A 15 -30.68 21.13 -4.63
N LEU A 16 -31.03 20.60 -5.80
CA LEU A 16 -30.70 19.25 -6.21
C LEU A 16 -29.18 19.08 -6.30
N ALA A 17 -28.49 19.97 -7.02
CA ALA A 17 -27.03 19.93 -7.15
C ALA A 17 -26.31 19.97 -5.79
N THR A 18 -26.81 20.81 -4.86
CA THR A 18 -26.28 20.89 -3.50
C THR A 18 -26.51 19.60 -2.72
N ALA A 19 -27.73 19.02 -2.82
CA ALA A 19 -28.08 17.79 -2.14
C ALA A 19 -27.30 16.57 -2.69
N GLU A 20 -27.10 16.51 -4.00
CA GLU A 20 -26.31 15.47 -4.66
C GLU A 20 -24.84 15.54 -4.25
N ALA A 21 -24.24 16.73 -4.23
CA ALA A 21 -22.86 16.91 -3.77
C ALA A 21 -22.68 16.52 -2.30
N ALA A 22 -23.64 16.87 -1.43
CA ALA A 22 -23.62 16.49 -0.02
C ALA A 22 -23.81 14.97 0.17
N LEU A 23 -24.68 14.35 -0.63
CA LEU A 23 -24.87 12.90 -0.63
C LEU A 23 -23.59 12.18 -1.10
N GLU A 24 -22.96 12.66 -2.17
CA GLU A 24 -21.72 12.07 -2.68
C GLU A 24 -20.58 12.16 -1.66
N ASP A 25 -20.35 13.32 -1.03
CA ASP A 25 -19.35 13.44 0.04
C ASP A 25 -19.64 12.51 1.21
N ALA A 26 -20.91 12.38 1.61
CA ALA A 26 -21.31 11.47 2.67
C ALA A 26 -21.03 10.00 2.29
N LEU A 27 -21.36 9.59 1.06
CA LEU A 27 -21.12 8.22 0.58
C LEU A 27 -19.63 7.88 0.52
N LEU A 28 -18.78 8.82 0.09
CA LEU A 28 -17.32 8.63 0.01
C LEU A 28 -16.63 8.53 1.38
N ARG A 29 -17.32 8.90 2.46
CA ARG A 29 -16.84 8.80 3.85
C ARG A 29 -17.28 7.52 4.56
N ILE A 30 -18.06 6.67 3.90
CA ILE A 30 -18.43 5.36 4.44
C ILE A 30 -17.32 4.36 4.11
N PRO A 31 -16.65 3.75 5.11
CA PRO A 31 -15.64 2.74 4.85
C PRO A 31 -16.26 1.48 4.24
N ASN A 32 -15.44 0.67 3.56
CA ASN A 32 -15.86 -0.60 3.02
C ASN A 32 -16.27 -1.55 4.17
N PRO A 33 -17.46 -2.19 4.14
CA PRO A 33 -17.86 -3.12 5.18
C PRO A 33 -16.91 -4.33 5.25
N PRO A 34 -16.42 -4.70 6.45
CA PRO A 34 -15.62 -5.90 6.62
C PRO A 34 -16.38 -7.20 6.31
N ASP A 35 -15.64 -8.23 5.91
CA ASP A 35 -16.12 -9.62 5.83
C ASP A 35 -16.65 -10.11 7.21
N GLU A 36 -17.61 -11.05 7.20
CA GLU A 36 -18.25 -11.55 8.43
C GLU A 36 -17.27 -12.25 9.40
N ASP A 37 -16.20 -12.89 8.89
CA ASP A 37 -15.22 -13.63 9.68
C ASP A 37 -14.01 -12.81 10.13
N ILE A 38 -14.04 -11.49 9.93
CA ILE A 38 -13.00 -10.57 10.40
C ILE A 38 -13.07 -10.40 11.93
N PRO A 39 -11.92 -10.45 12.64
CA PRO A 39 -11.89 -10.16 14.08
C PRO A 39 -12.33 -8.72 14.38
N VAL A 40 -13.26 -8.57 15.33
CA VAL A 40 -13.69 -7.26 15.80
C VAL A 40 -12.74 -6.77 16.90
N GLY A 41 -12.16 -5.58 16.73
CA GLY A 41 -11.27 -4.97 17.72
C GLY A 41 -10.19 -4.08 17.09
N GLY A 42 -9.25 -3.62 17.90
CA GLY A 42 -8.05 -2.92 17.44
C GLY A 42 -6.93 -3.90 17.06
N ALA A 43 -5.69 -3.38 17.01
CA ALA A 43 -4.50 -4.17 16.65
C ALA A 43 -4.28 -5.39 17.57
N GLU A 44 -4.72 -5.34 18.82
CA GLU A 44 -4.67 -6.46 19.76
C GLU A 44 -5.55 -7.65 19.35
N ALA A 45 -6.52 -7.43 18.48
CA ALA A 45 -7.40 -8.47 17.95
C ALA A 45 -6.91 -9.08 16.62
N ASN A 46 -5.81 -8.57 16.06
CA ASN A 46 -5.17 -9.14 14.88
C ASN A 46 -4.80 -10.61 15.15
N ARG A 47 -4.98 -11.49 14.16
CA ARG A 47 -4.76 -12.93 14.34
C ARG A 47 -3.65 -13.43 13.43
N SER A 48 -2.62 -14.04 14.00
CA SER A 48 -1.63 -14.79 13.22
C SER A 48 -2.26 -16.07 12.68
N ILE A 49 -2.40 -16.15 11.36
CA ILE A 49 -3.01 -17.28 10.66
C ILE A 49 -1.98 -18.25 10.07
N ARG A 50 -0.74 -17.80 9.90
CA ARG A 50 0.36 -18.59 9.32
C ARG A 50 1.71 -18.07 9.79
N THR A 51 2.68 -18.97 9.92
CA THR A 51 4.09 -18.62 10.12
C THR A 51 4.96 -19.43 9.16
N TRP A 52 6.10 -18.86 8.78
CA TRP A 52 7.09 -19.54 7.96
C TRP A 52 8.51 -19.13 8.38
N ALA A 53 9.44 -20.07 8.31
CA ALA A 53 10.85 -19.81 8.54
C ALA A 53 11.73 -20.76 7.70
N PRO A 54 12.93 -20.33 7.28
CA PRO A 54 13.84 -21.19 6.53
C PRO A 54 14.33 -22.35 7.40
N THR A 55 14.81 -23.42 6.73
CA THR A 55 15.34 -24.61 7.42
C THR A 55 16.50 -24.22 8.34
N GLY A 56 16.42 -24.59 9.61
CA GLY A 56 17.43 -24.29 10.62
C GLY A 56 17.16 -23.03 11.46
N HIS A 57 16.15 -22.22 11.10
CA HIS A 57 15.66 -21.13 11.97
C HIS A 57 14.79 -21.68 13.11
N PRO A 58 14.82 -21.11 14.33
CA PRO A 58 13.99 -21.55 15.46
C PRO A 58 12.46 -21.35 15.30
N GLY A 59 11.97 -20.98 14.11
CA GLY A 59 10.57 -20.58 13.86
C GLY A 59 10.25 -19.16 14.34
N ILE A 60 9.06 -18.66 13.99
CA ILE A 60 8.51 -17.37 14.45
C ILE A 60 7.28 -17.63 15.33
N PRO A 61 7.23 -17.09 16.56
CA PRO A 61 6.06 -17.19 17.43
C PRO A 61 4.82 -16.50 16.82
N ALA A 62 3.66 -17.15 16.90
CA ALA A 62 2.42 -16.61 16.37
C ALA A 62 1.95 -15.33 17.11
N ASP A 63 2.29 -15.22 18.39
CA ASP A 63 1.98 -14.05 19.22
C ASP A 63 2.89 -12.84 18.93
N GLY A 64 3.93 -13.00 18.10
CA GLY A 64 4.87 -11.94 17.74
C GLY A 64 5.97 -11.72 18.77
N SER A 65 6.08 -12.62 19.76
CA SER A 65 7.24 -12.64 20.63
C SER A 65 8.52 -12.98 19.86
N ALA A 66 9.67 -12.59 20.41
CA ALA A 66 10.95 -12.82 19.78
C ALA A 66 11.27 -14.33 19.71
N PRO A 67 11.70 -14.86 18.55
CA PRO A 67 12.23 -16.20 18.45
C PRO A 67 13.55 -16.34 19.23
N ALA A 68 13.96 -17.59 19.50
CA ALA A 68 15.20 -17.89 20.20
C ALA A 68 16.45 -17.71 19.31
N THR A 69 16.65 -16.50 18.78
CA THR A 69 17.80 -16.11 17.96
C THR A 69 18.84 -15.35 18.77
N ALA A 70 20.10 -15.37 18.34
CA ALA A 70 21.13 -14.52 18.94
C ALA A 70 20.82 -13.03 18.70
N PRO A 71 21.21 -12.12 19.62
CA PRO A 71 21.05 -10.69 19.40
C PRO A 71 21.74 -10.26 18.10
N ALA A 72 21.05 -9.50 17.26
CA ALA A 72 21.59 -8.92 16.05
C ALA A 72 21.68 -7.39 16.18
N PRO A 73 22.60 -6.73 15.48
CA PRO A 73 22.59 -5.27 15.37
C PRO A 73 21.38 -4.79 14.55
N GLU A 74 20.91 -3.59 14.89
CA GLU A 74 19.92 -2.83 14.12
C GLU A 74 20.40 -2.59 12.67
N HIS A 75 19.45 -2.47 11.73
CA HIS A 75 19.77 -2.37 10.31
C HIS A 75 20.53 -1.10 9.95
N ASP A 76 20.36 -0.02 10.71
CA ASP A 76 21.06 1.25 10.52
C ASP A 76 22.54 1.16 10.90
N ALA A 77 22.87 0.49 12.01
CA ALA A 77 24.23 0.22 12.44
C ALA A 77 24.95 -0.72 11.45
N VAL A 78 24.24 -1.72 10.92
CA VAL A 78 24.75 -2.58 9.84
C VAL A 78 25.03 -1.75 8.59
N ALA A 79 24.10 -0.87 8.22
CA ALA A 79 24.23 -0.07 7.02
C ALA A 79 25.34 0.98 7.09
N GLU A 80 25.57 1.58 8.27
CA GLU A 80 26.68 2.50 8.51
C GLU A 80 28.02 1.78 8.32
N ARG A 81 28.17 0.58 8.91
CA ARG A 81 29.39 -0.23 8.77
C ARG A 81 29.66 -0.63 7.32
N LEU A 82 28.62 -0.94 6.55
CA LEU A 82 28.74 -1.31 5.13
C LEU A 82 28.80 -0.10 4.19
N GLY A 83 28.43 1.09 4.67
CA GLY A 83 28.36 2.31 3.87
C GLY A 83 27.36 2.24 2.73
N ILE A 84 26.20 1.59 2.92
CA ILE A 84 25.20 1.29 1.87
C ILE A 84 24.08 2.33 1.74
N PHE A 85 23.87 3.16 2.75
CA PHE A 85 23.07 4.38 2.65
C PHE A 85 23.63 5.49 3.53
N ASP A 86 23.22 6.72 3.25
CA ASP A 86 23.68 7.93 3.90
C ASP A 86 22.49 8.83 4.27
N LEU A 87 22.14 8.83 5.56
CA LEU A 87 21.02 9.61 6.08
C LEU A 87 21.35 11.10 6.18
N GLU A 88 22.61 11.46 6.47
CA GLU A 88 23.02 12.85 6.63
C GLU A 88 22.99 13.59 5.28
N ARG A 89 23.58 12.98 4.24
CA ARG A 89 23.57 13.54 2.89
C ARG A 89 22.16 13.58 2.32
N GLY A 90 21.35 12.56 2.58
CA GLY A 90 19.94 12.55 2.21
C GLY A 90 19.15 13.68 2.89
N ALA A 91 19.36 13.88 4.19
CA ALA A 91 18.75 14.97 4.95
C ALA A 91 19.16 16.36 4.44
N LYS A 92 20.41 16.52 4.01
CA LYS A 92 20.88 17.76 3.38
C LYS A 92 20.15 18.08 2.06
N VAL A 93 19.70 17.06 1.32
CA VAL A 93 19.03 17.23 0.02
C VAL A 93 17.53 17.49 0.18
N ALA A 94 16.84 16.70 1.01
CA ALA A 94 15.38 16.69 1.05
C ALA A 94 14.76 16.81 2.47
N GLY A 95 15.58 16.79 3.51
CA GLY A 95 15.14 16.73 4.91
C GLY A 95 15.13 15.31 5.48
N ALA A 96 14.72 15.17 6.75
CA ALA A 96 14.71 13.89 7.44
C ALA A 96 13.90 12.81 6.69
N ALA A 97 14.22 11.53 6.93
CA ALA A 97 13.53 10.38 6.33
C ALA A 97 13.58 10.31 4.79
N PHE A 98 14.65 10.85 4.20
CA PHE A 98 15.06 10.65 2.81
C PHE A 98 16.52 10.13 2.77
N PRO A 99 16.76 8.81 2.75
CA PRO A 99 18.11 8.25 2.67
C PRO A 99 18.72 8.44 1.27
N ALA A 100 20.03 8.67 1.21
CA ALA A 100 20.78 8.53 -0.04
C ALA A 100 21.43 7.14 -0.11
N TYR A 101 20.86 6.22 -0.90
CA TYR A 101 21.45 4.90 -1.12
C TYR A 101 22.71 4.98 -2.00
N ARG A 102 23.70 4.12 -1.73
CA ARG A 102 25.00 4.15 -2.43
C ARG A 102 25.62 2.76 -2.53
N ALA A 103 26.53 2.60 -3.50
CA ALA A 103 27.29 1.36 -3.72
C ALA A 103 26.38 0.12 -3.73
N ASP A 104 26.70 -0.89 -2.93
CA ASP A 104 25.96 -2.15 -2.87
C ASP A 104 24.53 -1.98 -2.36
N GLY A 105 24.22 -0.94 -1.57
CA GLY A 105 22.85 -0.64 -1.16
C GLY A 105 21.97 -0.21 -2.33
N ALA A 106 22.47 0.70 -3.16
CA ALA A 106 21.77 1.12 -4.37
C ALA A 106 21.64 -0.05 -5.38
N ALA A 107 22.67 -0.90 -5.48
CA ALA A 107 22.61 -2.10 -6.32
C ALA A 107 21.58 -3.12 -5.79
N LEU A 108 21.51 -3.31 -4.47
CA LEU A 108 20.57 -4.23 -3.82
C LEU A 108 19.12 -3.82 -4.04
N ILE A 109 18.78 -2.53 -3.90
CA ILE A 109 17.42 -2.04 -4.16
C ILE A 109 16.99 -2.37 -5.59
N ARG A 110 17.85 -2.04 -6.57
CA ARG A 110 17.58 -2.38 -7.98
C ARG A 110 17.46 -3.88 -8.21
N ALA A 111 18.29 -4.68 -7.54
CA ALA A 111 18.22 -6.14 -7.64
C ALA A 111 16.91 -6.71 -7.06
N LEU A 112 16.43 -6.17 -5.93
CA LEU A 112 15.16 -6.57 -5.32
C LEU A 112 13.96 -6.18 -6.21
N ILE A 113 13.95 -4.97 -6.77
CA ILE A 113 12.92 -4.53 -7.72
C ILE A 113 12.84 -5.50 -8.91
N ASN A 114 13.98 -5.79 -9.53
CA ASN A 114 14.05 -6.71 -10.66
C ASN A 114 13.62 -8.13 -10.27
N LEU A 115 14.09 -8.64 -9.13
CA LEU A 115 13.71 -9.97 -8.64
C LEU A 115 12.19 -10.08 -8.46
N PHE A 116 11.57 -9.05 -7.89
CA PHE A 116 10.13 -9.07 -7.56
C PHE A 116 9.30 -8.96 -8.84
N LEU A 117 9.62 -8.01 -9.73
CA LEU A 117 8.97 -7.88 -11.04
C LEU A 117 9.13 -9.16 -11.87
N ASP A 118 10.36 -9.69 -11.99
CA ASP A 118 10.63 -10.89 -12.78
C ASP A 118 9.87 -12.10 -12.23
N THR A 119 9.82 -12.26 -10.90
CA THR A 119 9.06 -13.34 -10.26
C THR A 119 7.56 -13.21 -10.58
N HIS A 120 6.98 -12.01 -10.49
CA HIS A 120 5.55 -11.84 -10.77
C HIS A 120 5.22 -11.99 -12.26
N VAL A 121 6.01 -11.40 -13.14
CA VAL A 121 5.75 -11.36 -14.57
C VAL A 121 6.05 -12.70 -15.24
N ARG A 122 7.24 -13.28 -14.97
CA ARG A 122 7.68 -14.50 -15.68
C ARG A 122 7.10 -15.78 -15.11
N GLU A 123 6.73 -15.79 -13.84
CA GLU A 123 6.33 -17.01 -13.14
C GLU A 123 4.89 -17.01 -12.65
N ASN A 124 4.32 -15.84 -12.35
CA ASN A 124 2.99 -15.72 -11.75
C ASN A 124 1.92 -15.12 -12.70
N GLY A 125 2.28 -14.88 -13.96
CA GLY A 125 1.32 -14.50 -15.01
C GLY A 125 0.81 -13.06 -14.90
N PHE A 126 1.56 -12.17 -14.24
CA PHE A 126 1.25 -10.74 -14.24
C PHE A 126 1.72 -10.06 -15.52
N THR A 127 0.99 -9.06 -15.96
CA THR A 127 1.46 -8.11 -16.97
C THR A 127 2.25 -7.00 -16.28
N GLU A 128 3.48 -6.76 -16.72
CA GLU A 128 4.27 -5.64 -16.20
C GLU A 128 3.71 -4.31 -16.70
N ILE A 129 3.58 -3.34 -15.79
CA ILE A 129 3.21 -1.98 -16.17
C ILE A 129 4.09 -0.95 -15.46
N TRP A 130 4.40 0.12 -16.19
CA TRP A 130 5.15 1.26 -15.70
C TRP A 130 4.22 2.49 -15.61
N PRO A 131 3.51 2.68 -14.49
CA PRO A 131 2.45 3.68 -14.41
C PRO A 131 2.99 5.11 -14.20
N PRO A 132 2.19 6.14 -14.49
CA PRO A 132 2.47 7.51 -14.07
C PRO A 132 2.56 7.61 -12.54
N ILE A 133 3.54 8.37 -12.04
CA ILE A 133 3.71 8.61 -10.61
C ILE A 133 2.96 9.84 -10.10
N LEU A 134 2.65 10.76 -11.00
CA LEU A 134 1.76 11.88 -10.75
C LEU A 134 0.35 11.46 -11.13
N VAL A 135 -0.58 11.61 -10.20
CA VAL A 135 -1.98 11.22 -10.37
C VAL A 135 -2.90 12.41 -10.17
N ASN A 136 -4.00 12.45 -10.92
CA ASN A 136 -5.05 13.45 -10.72
C ASN A 136 -5.90 13.12 -9.49
N GLU A 137 -6.65 14.11 -9.00
CA GLU A 137 -7.53 13.97 -7.84
C GLU A 137 -8.53 12.82 -8.01
N ALA A 138 -9.11 12.67 -9.19
CA ALA A 138 -10.06 11.59 -9.48
C ALA A 138 -9.45 10.18 -9.25
N SER A 139 -8.14 10.02 -9.43
CA SER A 139 -7.43 8.75 -9.15
C SER A 139 -7.20 8.52 -7.68
N ALA A 140 -6.83 9.58 -6.95
CA ALA A 140 -6.70 9.53 -5.50
C ALA A 140 -8.06 9.24 -4.85
N ARG A 141 -9.15 9.84 -5.35
CA ARG A 141 -10.54 9.56 -4.95
C ARG A 141 -10.97 8.13 -5.28
N GLY A 142 -10.71 7.66 -6.51
CA GLY A 142 -11.13 6.32 -6.96
C GLY A 142 -10.53 5.15 -6.18
N THR A 143 -9.41 5.36 -5.48
CA THR A 143 -8.78 4.35 -4.60
C THR A 143 -8.92 4.68 -3.12
N GLY A 144 -9.79 5.64 -2.77
CA GLY A 144 -10.11 6.00 -1.40
C GLY A 144 -8.98 6.73 -0.65
N GLN A 145 -7.97 7.25 -1.33
CA GLN A 145 -6.95 8.10 -0.68
C GLN A 145 -7.52 9.47 -0.33
N ILE A 146 -8.50 9.95 -1.10
CA ILE A 146 -9.29 11.13 -0.77
C ILE A 146 -10.73 10.65 -0.57
N PRO A 147 -11.40 10.99 0.55
CA PRO A 147 -10.97 11.95 1.58
C PRO A 147 -10.19 11.36 2.78
N ASP A 148 -9.93 10.05 2.83
CA ASP A 148 -9.38 9.37 4.04
C ASP A 148 -7.92 9.75 4.38
N LYS A 149 -7.06 9.83 3.36
CA LYS A 149 -5.59 9.95 3.50
C LYS A 149 -5.01 11.17 2.78
N GLU A 150 -5.82 12.20 2.55
CA GLU A 150 -5.38 13.41 1.82
C GLU A 150 -4.15 14.05 2.48
N ASP A 151 -4.13 14.16 3.80
CA ASP A 151 -3.00 14.69 4.56
C ASP A 151 -1.72 13.87 4.44
N GLN A 152 -1.82 12.61 4.00
CA GLN A 152 -0.68 11.71 3.79
C GLN A 152 -0.09 11.82 2.38
N MET A 153 -0.76 12.50 1.44
CA MET A 153 -0.30 12.66 0.05
C MET A 153 0.48 13.96 -0.14
N TYR A 154 1.53 13.94 -0.97
CA TYR A 154 2.17 15.16 -1.44
C TYR A 154 1.39 15.75 -2.62
N VAL A 155 1.22 17.08 -2.62
CA VAL A 155 0.50 17.83 -3.66
C VAL A 155 1.48 18.66 -4.49
N VAL A 156 1.40 18.55 -5.81
CA VAL A 156 2.08 19.39 -6.79
C VAL A 156 1.21 20.60 -7.08
N GLY A 157 1.30 21.62 -6.21
CA GLY A 157 0.32 22.71 -6.16
C GLY A 157 0.15 23.55 -7.43
N ARG A 158 1.17 23.63 -8.30
CA ARG A 158 1.06 24.40 -9.56
C ARG A 158 0.11 23.75 -10.56
N ASP A 159 0.10 22.43 -10.60
CA ASP A 159 -0.59 21.63 -11.62
C ASP A 159 -1.76 20.83 -11.05
N GLY A 160 -1.93 20.82 -9.72
CA GLY A 160 -3.03 20.10 -9.05
C GLY A 160 -2.89 18.57 -9.06
N PHE A 161 -1.68 18.06 -9.31
CA PHE A 161 -1.40 16.63 -9.24
C PHE A 161 -0.98 16.21 -7.82
N TYR A 162 -1.06 14.92 -7.57
CA TYR A 162 -0.58 14.28 -6.35
C TYR A 162 0.56 13.32 -6.70
N LEU A 163 1.55 13.19 -5.82
CA LEU A 163 2.52 12.09 -5.92
C LEU A 163 1.87 10.83 -5.33
N ALA A 164 1.92 9.73 -6.08
CA ALA A 164 1.28 8.48 -5.68
C ALA A 164 1.94 7.87 -4.42
N PRO A 165 1.15 7.46 -3.40
CA PRO A 165 1.65 6.78 -2.20
C PRO A 165 1.89 5.27 -2.40
N THR A 166 1.50 4.74 -3.56
CA THR A 166 1.62 3.35 -4.01
C THR A 166 1.24 3.27 -5.50
N ALA A 167 1.80 2.31 -6.23
CA ALA A 167 1.39 2.01 -7.61
C ALA A 167 -0.07 1.55 -7.73
N GLU A 168 -0.69 1.09 -6.63
CA GLU A 168 -2.13 0.78 -6.57
C GLU A 168 -2.99 1.93 -7.12
N VAL A 169 -2.66 3.19 -6.77
CA VAL A 169 -3.45 4.36 -7.18
C VAL A 169 -3.53 4.46 -8.71
N PRO A 170 -2.41 4.60 -9.45
CA PRO A 170 -2.50 4.68 -10.91
C PRO A 170 -2.91 3.36 -11.57
N VAL A 171 -2.48 2.19 -11.06
CA VAL A 171 -2.75 0.90 -11.71
C VAL A 171 -4.22 0.51 -11.64
N THR A 172 -4.87 0.66 -10.47
CA THR A 172 -6.30 0.38 -10.32
C THR A 172 -7.15 1.29 -11.22
N ASN A 173 -6.68 2.51 -11.46
CA ASN A 173 -7.39 3.50 -12.28
C ASN A 173 -7.11 3.40 -13.79
N LEU A 174 -6.30 2.44 -14.25
CA LEU A 174 -6.12 2.20 -15.69
C LEU A 174 -7.44 1.85 -16.38
N HIS A 175 -8.35 1.22 -15.66
CA HIS A 175 -9.67 0.79 -16.15
C HIS A 175 -10.82 1.66 -15.61
N ARG A 176 -10.54 2.89 -15.14
CA ARG A 176 -11.61 3.80 -14.73
C ARG A 176 -12.48 4.14 -15.94
N ASP A 177 -13.80 4.19 -15.72
CA ASP A 177 -14.80 4.53 -16.74
C ASP A 177 -14.84 3.52 -17.91
N GLU A 178 -14.35 2.31 -17.69
CA GLU A 178 -14.41 1.19 -18.63
C GLU A 178 -15.43 0.12 -18.18
N ILE A 179 -16.04 -0.56 -19.16
CA ILE A 179 -16.81 -1.79 -18.92
C ILE A 179 -15.96 -2.96 -19.39
N LEU A 180 -15.42 -3.72 -18.45
CA LEU A 180 -14.60 -4.90 -18.75
C LEU A 180 -15.48 -6.08 -19.17
N GLU A 181 -15.06 -6.81 -20.18
CA GLU A 181 -15.72 -8.06 -20.53
C GLU A 181 -15.31 -9.15 -19.53
N GLY A 182 -16.27 -9.88 -18.96
CA GLY A 182 -16.00 -10.90 -17.93
C GLY A 182 -15.06 -12.04 -18.40
N ALA A 183 -14.92 -12.24 -19.71
CA ALA A 183 -13.97 -13.18 -20.31
C ALA A 183 -12.50 -12.70 -20.24
N GLN A 184 -12.26 -11.41 -20.02
CA GLN A 184 -10.93 -10.84 -19.82
C GLN A 184 -10.43 -11.02 -18.36
N LEU A 185 -11.33 -11.31 -17.42
CA LEU A 185 -10.99 -11.49 -16.01
C LEU A 185 -10.48 -12.93 -15.74
N PRO A 186 -9.39 -13.09 -14.98
CA PRO A 186 -8.67 -12.06 -14.23
C PRO A 186 -7.71 -11.21 -15.07
N ILE A 187 -7.63 -9.91 -14.77
CA ILE A 187 -6.57 -9.02 -15.28
C ILE A 187 -5.60 -8.74 -14.13
N ARG A 188 -4.31 -9.00 -14.34
CA ARG A 188 -3.28 -8.93 -13.29
C ARG A 188 -2.11 -8.08 -13.72
N TYR A 189 -1.79 -7.07 -12.91
CA TYR A 189 -0.67 -6.16 -13.14
C TYR A 189 0.36 -6.22 -12.02
N ALA A 190 1.64 -6.21 -12.40
CA ALA A 190 2.76 -5.98 -11.49
C ALA A 190 3.44 -4.67 -11.88
N ALA A 191 3.70 -3.79 -10.92
CA ALA A 191 4.21 -2.46 -11.19
C ALA A 191 5.22 -2.00 -10.14
N TYR A 192 6.36 -1.48 -10.59
CA TYR A 192 7.29 -0.76 -9.73
C TYR A 192 6.99 0.74 -9.75
N THR A 193 6.97 1.37 -8.58
CA THR A 193 7.03 2.83 -8.44
C THR A 193 7.82 3.26 -7.22
N PRO A 194 8.55 4.40 -7.28
CA PRO A 194 8.78 5.17 -6.07
C PRO A 194 7.43 5.58 -5.46
N CYS A 195 7.29 5.44 -4.15
CA CYS A 195 6.07 5.72 -3.41
C CYS A 195 6.34 6.89 -2.46
N PHE A 196 5.40 7.85 -2.40
CA PHE A 196 5.56 9.06 -1.60
C PHE A 196 4.49 9.18 -0.52
N ARG A 197 4.92 9.31 0.75
CA ARG A 197 4.02 9.51 1.89
C ARG A 197 4.52 10.63 2.76
N ARG A 198 3.63 11.52 3.20
CA ARG A 198 3.98 12.61 4.10
C ARG A 198 4.26 12.15 5.53
N GLU A 199 3.85 10.93 5.90
CA GLU A 199 3.99 10.38 7.26
C GLU A 199 3.55 11.39 8.34
N ALA A 200 2.49 12.15 8.03
CA ALA A 200 2.00 13.21 8.89
C ALA A 200 1.47 12.59 10.18
N GLY A 201 1.91 13.09 11.34
CA GLY A 201 1.57 12.54 12.65
C GLY A 201 2.52 11.43 13.16
N ALA A 202 3.53 11.02 12.39
CA ALA A 202 4.55 10.06 12.84
C ALA A 202 5.77 10.71 13.54
N ALA A 203 5.76 12.03 13.71
CA ALA A 203 6.86 12.77 14.34
C ALA A 203 7.17 12.23 15.74
N GLY A 204 8.36 11.66 15.92
CA GLY A 204 8.85 11.15 17.21
C GLY A 204 8.66 9.65 17.46
N ARG A 205 8.02 8.89 16.56
CA ARG A 205 8.06 7.40 16.58
C ARG A 205 9.34 6.93 15.92
N GLU A 206 10.09 6.03 16.56
CA GLU A 206 11.45 5.56 16.20
C GLU A 206 11.80 5.73 14.72
N THR A 207 12.63 6.74 14.44
CA THR A 207 12.87 7.31 13.10
C THR A 207 14.24 6.96 12.50
N ARG A 208 15.06 6.14 13.18
CA ARG A 208 16.42 5.88 12.70
C ARG A 208 16.43 4.76 11.66
N GLY A 209 17.05 5.03 10.51
CA GLY A 209 17.17 4.08 9.41
C GLY A 209 16.07 4.22 8.35
N ILE A 210 15.58 3.09 7.81
CA ILE A 210 14.78 3.07 6.57
C ILE A 210 13.41 2.37 6.67
N LEU A 211 12.93 2.07 7.88
CA LEU A 211 11.63 1.42 8.08
C LEU A 211 10.44 2.36 7.81
N ARG A 212 10.59 3.66 8.06
CA ARG A 212 9.57 4.68 7.79
C ARG A 212 10.22 5.87 7.07
N LEU A 213 9.85 6.06 5.80
CA LEU A 213 10.43 7.04 4.89
C LEU A 213 9.35 7.84 4.17
N HIS A 214 9.69 9.05 3.73
CA HIS A 214 8.82 9.82 2.84
C HIS A 214 8.83 9.32 1.40
N GLN A 215 9.93 8.68 0.99
CA GLN A 215 10.08 8.02 -0.30
C GLN A 215 10.62 6.61 -0.09
N PHE A 216 9.93 5.62 -0.66
CA PHE A 216 10.36 4.22 -0.65
C PHE A 216 9.99 3.54 -1.97
N ASP A 217 10.67 2.44 -2.28
CA ASP A 217 10.43 1.66 -3.49
C ASP A 217 9.47 0.51 -3.22
N LYS A 218 8.51 0.29 -4.11
CA LYS A 218 7.57 -0.84 -3.99
C LYS A 218 7.27 -1.45 -5.35
N VAL A 219 7.22 -2.78 -5.39
CA VAL A 219 6.61 -3.55 -6.47
C VAL A 219 5.22 -3.97 -5.99
N GLU A 220 4.20 -3.48 -6.68
CA GLU A 220 2.80 -3.70 -6.36
C GLU A 220 2.20 -4.78 -7.26
N MET A 221 1.28 -5.57 -6.70
CA MET A 221 0.40 -6.47 -7.45
C MET A 221 -1.03 -5.94 -7.37
N VAL A 222 -1.69 -5.82 -8.52
CA VAL A 222 -3.11 -5.44 -8.63
C VAL A 222 -3.84 -6.48 -9.46
N SER A 223 -4.99 -6.95 -9.00
CA SER A 223 -5.84 -7.89 -9.72
C SER A 223 -7.26 -7.36 -9.85
N PHE A 224 -7.80 -7.41 -11.06
CA PHE A 224 -9.21 -7.22 -11.34
C PHE A 224 -9.83 -8.61 -11.52
N GLU A 225 -10.82 -8.91 -10.70
CA GLU A 225 -11.39 -10.25 -10.55
C GLU A 225 -12.91 -10.19 -10.65
N ARG A 226 -13.54 -11.33 -10.96
CA ARG A 226 -15.00 -11.44 -10.78
C ARG A 226 -15.32 -11.41 -9.27
N PRO A 227 -16.46 -10.83 -8.86
CA PRO A 227 -16.83 -10.74 -7.44
C PRO A 227 -16.75 -12.09 -6.70
N GLU A 228 -17.25 -13.16 -7.31
CA GLU A 228 -17.25 -14.52 -6.78
C GLU A 228 -15.84 -15.13 -6.60
N ASP A 229 -14.85 -14.63 -7.34
CA ASP A 229 -13.47 -15.15 -7.33
C ASP A 229 -12.55 -14.34 -6.38
N SER A 230 -13.00 -13.16 -5.92
CA SER A 230 -12.19 -12.17 -5.19
C SER A 230 -11.50 -12.72 -3.94
N ARG A 231 -12.19 -13.55 -3.15
CA ARG A 231 -11.62 -14.15 -1.92
C ARG A 231 -10.48 -15.12 -2.24
N ALA A 232 -10.66 -15.97 -3.26
CA ALA A 232 -9.61 -16.88 -3.71
C ALA A 232 -8.43 -16.10 -4.31
N ALA A 233 -8.70 -15.02 -5.02
CA ALA A 233 -7.66 -14.15 -5.56
C ALA A 233 -6.83 -13.46 -4.47
N LEU A 234 -7.42 -13.04 -3.34
CA LEU A 234 -6.67 -12.48 -2.23
C LEU A 234 -5.73 -13.51 -1.60
N GLU A 235 -6.18 -14.74 -1.37
CA GLU A 235 -5.31 -15.82 -0.87
C GLU A 235 -4.14 -16.05 -1.85
N TRP A 236 -4.44 -16.12 -3.15
CA TRP A 236 -3.43 -16.29 -4.19
C TRP A 236 -2.41 -15.13 -4.23
N LEU A 237 -2.87 -13.87 -4.15
CA LEU A 237 -2.00 -12.68 -4.10
C LEU A 237 -1.10 -12.69 -2.87
N THR A 238 -1.66 -13.09 -1.71
CA THR A 238 -0.91 -13.21 -0.45
C THR A 238 0.22 -14.22 -0.61
N GLU A 239 -0.08 -15.40 -1.18
CA GLU A 239 0.95 -16.41 -1.48
C GLU A 239 2.02 -15.90 -2.46
N ARG A 240 1.66 -15.06 -3.44
CA ARG A 240 2.65 -14.48 -4.37
C ARG A 240 3.64 -13.56 -3.66
N ALA A 241 3.18 -12.81 -2.65
CA ALA A 241 4.05 -12.00 -1.81
C ALA A 241 4.92 -12.87 -0.90
N GLU A 242 4.34 -13.93 -0.32
CA GLU A 242 5.06 -14.89 0.54
C GLU A 242 6.21 -15.58 -0.19
N ILE A 243 6.04 -15.99 -1.45
CA ILE A 243 7.10 -16.64 -2.25
C ILE A 243 8.36 -15.78 -2.31
N LEU A 244 8.23 -14.46 -2.37
CA LEU A 244 9.39 -13.56 -2.37
C LEU A 244 10.15 -13.62 -1.05
N LEU A 245 9.43 -13.59 0.08
CA LEU A 245 10.03 -13.72 1.41
C LEU A 245 10.71 -15.08 1.59
N GLN A 246 10.06 -16.14 1.11
CA GLN A 246 10.59 -17.50 1.18
C GLN A 246 11.89 -17.65 0.36
N ARG A 247 11.95 -17.07 -0.85
CA ARG A 247 13.17 -17.04 -1.69
C ARG A 247 14.31 -16.25 -1.07
N LEU A 248 13.98 -15.19 -0.35
CA LEU A 248 14.94 -14.38 0.39
C LEU A 248 15.31 -14.99 1.74
N GLU A 249 14.73 -16.15 2.09
CA GLU A 249 14.91 -16.82 3.37
C GLU A 249 14.58 -15.94 4.58
N LEU A 250 13.59 -15.05 4.41
CA LEU A 250 13.15 -14.13 5.45
C LEU A 250 12.02 -14.78 6.25
N PRO A 251 12.22 -15.12 7.53
CA PRO A 251 11.15 -15.67 8.36
C PRO A 251 10.05 -14.62 8.61
N TYR A 252 8.79 -15.03 8.59
CA TYR A 252 7.64 -14.12 8.71
C TYR A 252 6.41 -14.78 9.34
N ARG A 253 5.44 -13.94 9.71
CA ARG A 253 4.07 -14.37 10.03
C ARG A 253 3.06 -13.63 9.14
N VAL A 254 1.91 -14.26 8.92
CA VAL A 254 0.77 -13.66 8.22
C VAL A 254 -0.32 -13.34 9.24
N LEU A 255 -0.68 -12.07 9.34
CA LEU A 255 -1.74 -11.59 10.21
C LEU A 255 -3.02 -11.32 9.41
N LEU A 256 -4.15 -11.84 9.89
CA LEU A 256 -5.47 -11.35 9.52
C LEU A 256 -5.78 -10.12 10.37
N MET A 257 -5.99 -8.98 9.72
CA MET A 257 -6.21 -7.70 10.38
C MET A 257 -7.62 -7.59 10.94
N ALA A 258 -7.75 -7.03 12.14
CA ALA A 258 -9.02 -6.75 12.78
C ALA A 258 -9.71 -5.51 12.17
N THR A 259 -11.01 -5.35 12.45
CA THR A 259 -11.82 -4.25 11.90
C THR A 259 -11.26 -2.87 12.16
N GLY A 260 -10.65 -2.63 13.33
CA GLY A 260 -10.06 -1.34 13.70
C GLY A 260 -8.69 -1.04 13.08
N ASP A 261 -8.07 -2.01 12.40
CA ASP A 261 -6.68 -1.91 11.93
C ASP A 261 -6.49 -2.26 10.44
N MET A 262 -7.57 -2.62 9.73
CA MET A 262 -7.49 -2.94 8.30
C MET A 262 -7.45 -1.72 7.38
N GLY A 263 -8.06 -0.60 7.79
CA GLY A 263 -8.13 0.63 6.99
C GLY A 263 -9.40 0.79 6.15
N PHE A 264 -9.59 1.98 5.61
CA PHE A 264 -10.87 2.49 5.09
C PHE A 264 -11.48 1.72 3.91
N VAL A 265 -10.66 1.30 2.94
CA VAL A 265 -11.14 0.67 1.69
C VAL A 265 -11.20 -0.86 1.74
N GLN A 266 -10.76 -1.46 2.84
CA GLN A 266 -10.52 -2.90 2.93
C GLN A 266 -11.76 -3.63 3.45
N MET A 267 -12.14 -4.73 2.79
CA MET A 267 -13.12 -5.69 3.31
C MET A 267 -12.44 -6.80 4.12
N ARG A 268 -11.20 -7.14 3.74
CA ARG A 268 -10.29 -8.10 4.37
C ARG A 268 -8.87 -7.69 4.04
N LYS A 269 -7.95 -7.83 4.99
CA LYS A 269 -6.54 -7.51 4.81
C LYS A 269 -5.65 -8.53 5.51
N TYR A 270 -4.58 -8.94 4.81
CA TYR A 270 -3.48 -9.70 5.40
C TYR A 270 -2.22 -8.84 5.45
N ASP A 271 -1.54 -8.82 6.59
CA ASP A 271 -0.20 -8.25 6.72
C ASP A 271 0.84 -9.36 6.85
N LEU A 272 1.91 -9.27 6.06
CA LEU A 272 3.07 -10.14 6.16
C LEU A 272 4.12 -9.41 6.99
N GLU A 273 4.33 -9.87 8.21
CA GLU A 273 5.33 -9.30 9.12
C GLU A 273 6.60 -10.13 9.10
N VAL A 274 7.64 -9.58 8.48
CA VAL A 274 8.99 -10.16 8.47
C VAL A 274 9.63 -9.95 9.83
N TRP A 275 10.26 -11.01 10.36
CA TRP A 275 11.05 -10.91 11.57
C TRP A 275 12.34 -10.13 11.32
N ALA A 276 12.52 -9.03 12.05
CA ALA A 276 13.72 -8.20 12.01
C ALA A 276 14.54 -8.45 13.28
N ALA A 277 15.63 -9.23 13.17
CA ALA A 277 16.38 -9.72 14.32
C ALA A 277 17.08 -8.63 15.16
N GLY A 278 17.22 -7.42 14.62
CA GLY A 278 17.86 -6.29 15.29
C GLY A 278 16.90 -5.37 16.03
N SER A 279 15.60 -5.43 15.74
CA SER A 279 14.55 -4.51 16.20
C SER A 279 13.63 -5.10 17.26
#